data_AF-A0A7V3ABG7-F1
#
_entry.id   AF-A0A7V3ABG7-F1
#
_cell.length_a   1.000
_cell.length_b   1.000
_cell.length_c   1.000
_cell.angle_alpha   90.00
_cell.angle_beta   90.00
_cell.angle_gamma   90.00
#
_symmetry.space_group_name_H-M   'P 1'
#
loop_
_entity.id
_entity.type
_entity.pdbx_description
1 polymer ?
#
loop_
_entity_poly.entity_id
_entity_poly.type
_entity_poly.pdbx_seq_one_letter_code
_entity_poly.pdbx_strand_id
1 'polypeptide(L)'
;MSGSNAGRGEGRFRMGRMPNPKLAAGRPSPAKGEWGRLQGDLSMNIRRLAIRVPAAVLLAALICSASLLAAEPAWPPPPYPEAEKQKIWEVAPEKAAAAPRKARKVLVFWRTPGFKHTVIPCTNAAIEVLGQKTKAWETVLSDDPAMFEADKLAEFDAVIMNSTCGKNVKVDGKELVREIFIAPEIEKMTPDEQKALLEKDARWKRNFEAFVRSGKGLVGFHGATGAFFSWPPYGEMLGALFKTHPKPQQATIRLDDPAHPLLSAFGGRNFEMKEEVYVVDKPYSRETLRVLLTLGNTEMMDKTPRPDRDYALAWIKTYGEGRVFYCAFSHFDENFRNPALLKFYLDGIQYALGDLDVDATPSARKAK
;
A
#
# COMPACT_ATOMS: atom_id res chain seq x y z
N MET A 1 74.77 -12.30 -18.42
CA MET A 1 74.41 -13.72 -18.39
C MET A 1 72.88 -13.78 -18.35
N SER A 2 72.22 -13.68 -19.50
CA SER A 2 71.75 -14.81 -20.36
C SER A 2 70.59 -15.56 -19.69
N GLY A 3 69.37 -15.66 -20.21
CA GLY A 3 68.79 -15.38 -21.53
C GLY A 3 67.78 -16.49 -21.89
N SER A 4 66.60 -16.12 -22.43
CA SER A 4 65.75 -16.79 -23.46
C SER A 4 65.41 -18.30 -23.32
N ASN A 5 64.30 -18.89 -23.80
CA ASN A 5 63.28 -18.60 -24.82
C ASN A 5 62.16 -19.69 -24.67
N ALA A 6 60.86 -19.39 -24.80
CA ALA A 6 59.96 -19.58 -25.98
C ALA A 6 59.31 -20.97 -26.21
N GLY A 7 58.01 -20.92 -26.55
CA GLY A 7 57.20 -22.01 -27.17
C GLY A 7 55.71 -21.94 -26.83
N ARG A 8 54.93 -20.97 -27.35
CA ARG A 8 53.88 -21.12 -28.40
C ARG A 8 53.10 -22.44 -28.45
N GLY A 9 51.78 -22.33 -28.30
CA GLY A 9 50.78 -23.32 -28.74
C GLY A 9 49.43 -22.63 -28.97
N GLU A 10 49.03 -22.52 -30.24
CA GLU A 10 47.79 -21.91 -30.72
C GLU A 10 46.58 -22.85 -30.51
N GLY A 11 45.42 -22.28 -30.13
CA GLY A 11 44.14 -22.99 -30.08
C GLY A 11 43.01 -22.11 -30.59
N ARG A 12 42.78 -22.14 -31.91
CA ARG A 12 41.63 -21.51 -32.58
C ARG A 12 40.34 -22.25 -32.21
N PHE A 13 39.37 -21.58 -31.61
CA PHE A 13 37.97 -22.03 -31.63
C PHE A 13 37.18 -21.22 -32.67
N ARG A 14 36.61 -21.97 -33.63
CA ARG A 14 35.83 -21.50 -34.76
C ARG A 14 34.46 -20.97 -34.31
N MET A 15 34.08 -19.79 -34.81
CA MET A 15 32.69 -19.32 -34.83
C MET A 15 31.86 -20.20 -35.75
N GLY A 16 30.87 -20.90 -35.18
CA GLY A 16 29.81 -21.59 -35.92
C GLY A 16 28.69 -20.60 -36.28
N ARG A 17 28.49 -20.41 -37.59
CA ARG A 17 27.39 -19.64 -38.20
C ARG A 17 26.41 -20.66 -38.79
N MET A 18 25.13 -20.60 -38.42
CA MET A 18 24.02 -21.38 -39.02
C MET A 18 22.69 -20.61 -38.86
N PRO A 19 21.65 -20.89 -39.68
CA PRO A 19 21.11 -19.87 -40.58
C PRO A 19 19.71 -19.34 -40.24
N ASN A 20 19.40 -18.24 -40.94
CA ASN A 20 18.18 -17.45 -40.99
C ASN A 20 17.02 -18.17 -41.73
N PRO A 21 15.76 -18.11 -41.26
CA PRO A 21 14.60 -18.29 -42.12
C PRO A 21 13.87 -16.97 -42.35
N LYS A 22 13.97 -16.44 -43.59
CA LYS A 22 12.93 -15.61 -44.20
C LYS A 22 11.89 -16.53 -44.82
N LEU A 23 10.60 -16.17 -44.71
CA LEU A 23 9.52 -16.33 -45.72
C LEU A 23 8.26 -15.64 -45.13
N ALA A 24 7.91 -14.45 -45.64
CA ALA A 24 6.79 -14.18 -46.57
C ALA A 24 5.40 -14.37 -45.89
N ALA A 25 4.70 -13.32 -45.43
CA ALA A 25 3.94 -12.31 -46.19
C ALA A 25 2.91 -12.90 -47.18
N GLY A 26 1.62 -12.67 -46.91
CA GLY A 26 0.56 -12.82 -47.91
C GLY A 26 -0.82 -13.19 -47.35
N ARG A 27 -1.66 -12.18 -47.06
CA ARG A 27 -3.13 -12.34 -47.04
C ARG A 27 -3.61 -12.68 -48.46
N PRO A 28 -4.80 -13.30 -48.59
CA PRO A 28 -5.84 -12.53 -49.27
C PRO A 28 -7.27 -12.75 -48.71
N SER A 29 -8.02 -11.66 -48.71
CA SER A 29 -9.46 -11.60 -48.99
C SER A 29 -9.56 -10.58 -50.13
N PRO A 30 -10.36 -10.75 -51.20
CA PRO A 30 -11.82 -10.63 -51.11
C PRO A 30 -12.62 -11.45 -52.14
N ALA A 31 -13.95 -11.59 -51.95
CA ALA A 31 -14.94 -11.35 -53.02
C ALA A 31 -16.38 -11.55 -52.50
N LYS A 32 -17.21 -10.59 -52.88
CA LYS A 32 -18.68 -10.60 -52.80
C LYS A 32 -19.26 -11.57 -53.85
N GLY A 33 -20.43 -12.12 -53.56
CA GLY A 33 -21.26 -12.81 -54.54
C GLY A 33 -22.62 -13.20 -53.96
N GLU A 34 -23.60 -12.30 -54.07
CA GLU A 34 -25.02 -12.64 -53.99
C GLU A 34 -25.48 -13.40 -55.25
N TRP A 35 -26.62 -14.10 -55.13
CA TRP A 35 -27.72 -14.28 -56.09
C TRP A 35 -28.22 -15.73 -56.14
N GLY A 36 -29.51 -15.91 -55.83
CA GLY A 36 -30.36 -16.81 -56.61
C GLY A 36 -31.04 -17.97 -55.89
N ARG A 37 -32.22 -17.68 -55.33
CA ARG A 37 -33.47 -18.47 -55.19
C ARG A 37 -33.54 -19.91 -55.74
N LEU A 38 -34.34 -20.72 -55.03
CA LEU A 38 -35.47 -21.61 -55.44
C LEU A 38 -35.49 -22.83 -54.48
N GLN A 39 -36.56 -23.44 -53.97
CA GLN A 39 -38.02 -23.27 -53.96
C GLN A 39 -38.55 -24.40 -53.01
N GLY A 40 -39.77 -24.28 -52.49
CA GLY A 40 -40.55 -25.37 -51.85
C GLY A 40 -40.58 -25.29 -50.32
N ASP A 41 -41.49 -24.55 -49.69
CA ASP A 41 -42.93 -24.80 -49.50
C ASP A 41 -43.23 -26.00 -48.58
N LEU A 42 -43.57 -25.70 -47.32
CA LEU A 42 -44.58 -26.47 -46.59
C LEU A 42 -45.36 -25.52 -45.69
N SER A 43 -46.55 -25.19 -46.18
CA SER A 43 -47.59 -24.45 -45.48
C SER A 43 -48.19 -25.29 -44.35
N MET A 44 -48.47 -24.65 -43.21
CA MET A 44 -49.58 -25.06 -42.35
C MET A 44 -50.10 -23.85 -41.55
N ASN A 45 -51.37 -23.53 -41.82
CA ASN A 45 -52.14 -22.44 -41.24
C ASN A 45 -52.37 -22.62 -39.73
N ILE A 46 -52.05 -21.59 -38.93
CA ILE A 46 -52.71 -21.37 -37.63
C ILE A 46 -53.31 -19.97 -37.62
N ARG A 47 -54.60 -19.93 -37.33
CA ARG A 47 -55.50 -18.79 -37.43
C ARG A 47 -55.16 -17.69 -36.43
N ARG A 48 -55.40 -16.45 -36.87
CA ARG A 48 -55.22 -15.18 -36.17
C ARG A 48 -55.96 -15.13 -34.83
N LEU A 49 -55.29 -14.65 -33.77
CA LEU A 49 -55.91 -13.96 -32.65
C LEU A 49 -55.16 -12.64 -32.42
N ALA A 50 -55.72 -11.55 -32.93
CA ALA A 50 -55.23 -10.21 -32.68
C ALA A 50 -55.86 -9.69 -31.37
N ILE A 51 -55.12 -9.71 -30.27
CA ILE A 51 -55.49 -8.96 -29.07
C ILE A 51 -54.77 -7.61 -29.14
N ARG A 52 -55.55 -6.57 -29.46
CA ARG A 52 -55.15 -5.17 -29.34
C ARG A 52 -55.17 -4.79 -27.87
N VAL A 53 -54.01 -4.59 -27.24
CA VAL A 53 -53.92 -3.88 -25.96
C VAL A 53 -53.69 -2.39 -26.27
N PRO A 54 -54.56 -1.47 -25.81
CA PRO A 54 -54.47 -0.05 -26.13
C PRO A 54 -53.26 0.62 -25.45
N ALA A 55 -52.59 1.50 -26.19
CA ALA A 55 -51.36 2.21 -25.86
C ALA A 55 -51.52 3.31 -24.77
N ALA A 56 -52.32 3.07 -23.73
CA ALA A 56 -52.71 4.07 -22.73
C ALA A 56 -52.34 3.72 -21.28
N VAL A 57 -51.37 2.81 -21.06
CA VAL A 57 -50.82 2.51 -19.71
C VAL A 57 -49.30 2.69 -19.63
N LEU A 58 -48.64 3.14 -20.72
CA LEU A 58 -47.20 3.47 -20.73
C LEU A 58 -46.94 4.97 -20.54
N LEU A 59 -47.65 5.60 -19.60
CA LEU A 59 -47.42 7.00 -19.24
C LEU A 59 -47.62 7.24 -17.73
N ALA A 60 -46.94 6.45 -16.89
CA ALA A 60 -46.88 6.69 -15.44
C ALA A 60 -45.63 6.12 -14.75
N ALA A 61 -44.51 5.90 -15.46
CA ALA A 61 -43.29 5.37 -14.85
C ALA A 61 -42.00 5.90 -15.52
N LEU A 62 -42.01 7.16 -15.93
CA LEU A 62 -40.85 7.84 -16.51
C LEU A 62 -40.75 9.24 -15.89
N ILE A 63 -40.42 9.30 -14.59
CA ILE A 63 -39.75 10.43 -13.92
C ILE A 63 -39.18 9.90 -12.60
N CYS A 64 -37.92 10.23 -12.34
CA CYS A 64 -37.15 9.95 -11.12
C CYS A 64 -36.57 8.54 -10.93
N SER A 65 -35.87 8.01 -11.94
CA SER A 65 -34.57 7.40 -11.66
C SER A 65 -33.54 8.53 -11.49
N ALA A 66 -33.68 9.31 -10.41
CA ALA A 66 -32.54 10.03 -9.87
C ALA A 66 -31.62 8.94 -9.34
N SER A 67 -30.73 8.46 -10.20
CA SER A 67 -29.48 7.89 -9.73
C SER A 67 -28.91 8.95 -8.79
N LEU A 68 -29.03 8.75 -7.48
CA LEU A 68 -28.14 9.40 -6.54
C LEU A 68 -26.76 8.92 -6.96
N LEU A 69 -26.11 9.66 -7.85
CA LEU A 69 -24.67 9.78 -7.81
C LEU A 69 -24.41 10.32 -6.41
N ALA A 70 -24.14 9.42 -5.46
CA ALA A 70 -23.59 9.80 -4.19
C ALA A 70 -22.38 10.67 -4.55
N ALA A 71 -22.45 11.97 -4.24
CA ALA A 71 -21.35 12.87 -4.46
C ALA A 71 -20.11 12.23 -3.85
N GLU A 72 -19.00 12.21 -4.59
CA GLU A 72 -17.75 11.73 -4.02
C GLU A 72 -17.50 12.51 -2.71
N PRO A 73 -17.22 11.81 -1.60
CA PRO A 73 -17.03 12.48 -0.33
C PRO A 73 -15.94 13.55 -0.46
N ALA A 74 -16.17 14.69 0.17
CA ALA A 74 -15.23 15.80 0.17
C ALA A 74 -13.85 15.33 0.66
N TRP A 75 -12.80 15.79 -0.01
CA TRP A 75 -11.42 15.51 0.35
C TRP A 75 -10.64 16.82 0.49
N PRO A 76 -9.91 17.05 1.59
CA PRO A 76 -9.65 16.12 2.69
C PRO A 76 -10.90 15.79 3.51
N PRO A 77 -10.96 14.60 4.14
CA PRO A 77 -12.11 14.21 4.93
C PRO A 77 -12.25 15.12 6.17
N PRO A 78 -13.48 15.34 6.68
CA PRO A 78 -13.65 16.04 7.95
C PRO A 78 -12.93 15.31 9.09
N PRO A 79 -12.62 16.00 10.20
CA PRO A 79 -12.11 15.35 11.41
C PRO A 79 -13.00 14.20 11.87
N TYR A 80 -12.40 13.19 12.50
CA TYR A 80 -13.15 12.05 13.02
C TYR A 80 -14.15 12.51 14.08
N PRO A 81 -15.41 12.04 14.08
CA PRO A 81 -16.40 12.50 15.04
C PRO A 81 -15.94 12.27 16.49
N GLU A 82 -16.02 13.31 17.33
CA GLU A 82 -15.56 13.23 18.73
C GLU A 82 -16.24 12.10 19.53
N ALA A 83 -17.52 11.85 19.26
CA ALA A 83 -18.25 10.74 19.89
C ALA A 83 -17.69 9.36 19.49
N GLU A 84 -17.14 9.20 18.27
CA GLU A 84 -16.48 7.97 17.86
C GLU A 84 -15.04 7.90 18.39
N LYS A 85 -14.32 9.03 18.41
CA LYS A 85 -13.00 9.15 19.04
C LYS A 85 -13.03 8.77 20.53
N GLN A 86 -14.09 9.16 21.24
CA GLN A 86 -14.29 8.79 22.64
C GLN A 86 -14.37 7.27 22.85
N LYS A 87 -14.98 6.53 21.92
CA LYS A 87 -15.02 5.05 22.00
C LYS A 87 -13.63 4.44 21.91
N ILE A 88 -12.74 5.02 21.09
CA ILE A 88 -11.33 4.63 21.03
C ILE A 88 -10.65 4.96 22.36
N TRP A 89 -10.89 6.14 22.91
CA TRP A 89 -10.35 6.55 24.21
C TRP A 89 -10.71 5.58 25.33
N GLU A 90 -11.95 5.11 25.39
CA GLU A 90 -12.43 4.20 26.44
C GLU A 90 -11.69 2.85 26.44
N VAL A 91 -11.35 2.32 25.26
CA VAL A 91 -10.66 1.02 25.14
C VAL A 91 -9.14 1.13 24.96
N ALA A 92 -8.62 2.34 24.74
CA ALA A 92 -7.19 2.58 24.61
C ALA A 92 -6.43 2.27 25.92
N PRO A 93 -5.16 1.80 25.84
CA PRO A 93 -4.36 1.58 27.03
C PRO A 93 -4.23 2.82 27.92
N GLU A 94 -4.27 2.63 29.24
CA GLU A 94 -4.06 3.71 30.22
C GLU A 94 -2.60 4.15 30.31
N LYS A 95 -1.66 3.25 29.97
CA LYS A 95 -0.22 3.47 30.09
C LYS A 95 0.51 2.88 28.91
N ALA A 96 1.59 3.55 28.53
CA ALA A 96 2.57 3.07 27.58
C ALA A 96 3.35 1.86 28.14
N ALA A 97 3.81 0.96 27.27
CA ALA A 97 4.62 -0.18 27.67
C ALA A 97 6.02 0.23 28.16
N ALA A 98 6.56 1.32 27.61
CA ALA A 98 7.77 1.97 28.08
C ALA A 98 7.51 3.45 28.39
N ALA A 99 8.21 4.00 29.38
CA ALA A 99 8.22 5.45 29.57
C ALA A 99 9.00 6.11 28.42
N PRO A 100 8.52 7.22 27.84
CA PRO A 100 9.29 7.97 26.84
C PRO A 100 10.63 8.41 27.41
N ARG A 101 11.72 8.17 26.67
CA ARG A 101 13.09 8.55 27.09
C ARG A 101 13.31 10.07 27.05
N LYS A 102 12.46 10.78 26.32
CA LYS A 102 12.37 12.23 26.20
C LYS A 102 10.96 12.60 25.73
N ALA A 103 10.62 13.90 25.74
CA ALA A 103 9.42 14.37 25.06
C ALA A 103 9.48 13.96 23.57
N ARG A 104 8.40 13.34 23.08
CA ARG A 104 8.28 12.83 21.71
C ARG A 104 7.25 13.63 20.94
N LYS A 105 7.55 13.90 19.67
CA LYS A 105 6.61 14.50 18.72
C LYS A 105 6.55 13.63 17.46
N VAL A 106 5.36 13.28 16.99
CA VAL A 106 5.17 12.48 15.78
C VAL A 106 4.41 13.25 14.72
N LEU A 107 4.84 13.12 13.47
CA LEU A 107 4.10 13.62 12.31
C LEU A 107 3.25 12.47 11.77
N VAL A 108 1.92 12.60 11.82
CA VAL A 108 1.01 11.70 11.10
C VAL A 108 0.71 12.33 9.74
N PHE A 109 1.33 11.75 8.72
CA PHE A 109 1.23 12.18 7.34
C PHE A 109 0.24 11.29 6.57
N TRP A 110 -0.82 11.88 6.01
CA TRP A 110 -1.94 11.14 5.40
C TRP A 110 -2.25 11.55 3.95
N ARG A 111 -1.33 12.24 3.29
CA ARG A 111 -1.50 12.66 1.89
C ARG A 111 -1.73 11.46 0.96
N THR A 112 -2.81 11.51 0.18
CA THR A 112 -3.18 10.44 -0.75
C THR A 112 -3.76 10.97 -2.06
N PRO A 113 -2.92 11.33 -3.06
CA PRO A 113 -3.41 11.70 -4.40
C PRO A 113 -3.99 10.49 -5.16
N GLY A 114 -3.71 9.27 -4.71
CA GLY A 114 -4.23 8.02 -5.25
C GLY A 114 -5.54 7.60 -4.60
N PHE A 115 -5.57 6.36 -4.10
CA PHE A 115 -6.76 5.81 -3.45
C PHE A 115 -7.01 6.46 -2.08
N LYS A 116 -8.24 6.91 -1.84
CA LYS A 116 -8.64 7.59 -0.61
C LYS A 116 -9.24 6.59 0.38
N HIS A 117 -8.46 6.15 1.36
CA HIS A 117 -8.95 5.28 2.43
C HIS A 117 -9.84 6.07 3.41
N THR A 118 -11.11 5.68 3.55
CA THR A 118 -12.09 6.39 4.39
C THR A 118 -11.77 6.35 5.89
N VAL A 119 -10.95 5.39 6.30
CA VAL A 119 -10.47 5.16 7.68
C VAL A 119 -9.42 6.19 8.15
N ILE A 120 -8.83 6.98 7.25
CA ILE A 120 -7.74 7.92 7.58
C ILE A 120 -8.06 8.81 8.80
N PRO A 121 -9.25 9.43 8.92
CA PRO A 121 -9.62 10.19 10.11
C PRO A 121 -9.64 9.35 11.39
N CYS A 122 -10.16 8.11 11.33
CA CYS A 122 -10.19 7.19 12.48
C CYS A 122 -8.77 6.86 12.96
N THR A 123 -7.86 6.54 12.04
CA THR A 123 -6.46 6.24 12.35
C THR A 123 -5.73 7.46 12.92
N ASN A 124 -5.96 8.65 12.37
CA ASN A 124 -5.43 9.91 12.93
C ASN A 124 -5.89 10.08 14.38
N ALA A 125 -7.19 9.95 14.63
CA ALA A 125 -7.78 10.07 15.96
C ALA A 125 -7.24 9.01 16.93
N ALA A 126 -7.06 7.77 16.49
CA ALA A 126 -6.50 6.70 17.32
C ALA A 126 -5.06 7.00 17.75
N ILE A 127 -4.21 7.50 16.84
CA ILE A 127 -2.82 7.85 17.16
C ILE A 127 -2.77 9.04 18.14
N GLU A 128 -3.63 10.05 17.96
CA GLU A 128 -3.79 11.14 18.93
C GLU A 128 -4.20 10.63 20.30
N VAL A 129 -5.24 9.78 20.36
CA VAL A 129 -5.75 9.18 21.61
C VAL A 129 -4.64 8.40 22.32
N LEU A 130 -3.92 7.53 21.60
CA LEU A 130 -2.83 6.74 22.16
C LEU A 130 -1.73 7.64 22.74
N GLY A 131 -1.28 8.65 21.99
CA GLY A 131 -0.25 9.59 22.44
C GLY A 131 -0.68 10.39 23.66
N GLN A 132 -1.89 10.96 23.63
CA GLN A 132 -2.44 11.79 24.70
C GLN A 132 -2.73 10.99 25.98
N LYS A 133 -3.47 9.89 25.86
CA LYS A 133 -3.92 9.09 27.01
C LYS A 133 -2.74 8.49 27.76
N THR A 134 -1.73 8.00 27.03
CA THR A 134 -0.55 7.37 27.63
C THR A 134 0.61 8.33 27.90
N LYS A 135 0.50 9.58 27.43
CA LYS A 135 1.57 10.59 27.43
C LYS A 135 2.83 10.15 26.70
N ALA A 136 2.69 9.23 25.72
CA ALA A 136 3.82 8.67 25.01
C ALA A 136 4.41 9.64 23.97
N TRP A 137 3.57 10.49 23.36
CA TRP A 137 3.99 11.50 22.38
C TRP A 137 2.93 12.60 22.21
N GLU A 138 3.36 13.70 21.61
CA GLU A 138 2.52 14.71 20.97
C GLU A 138 2.34 14.35 19.49
N THR A 139 1.13 14.56 18.95
CA THR A 139 0.78 14.27 17.56
C THR A 139 0.59 15.56 16.76
N VAL A 140 1.18 15.64 15.57
CA VAL A 140 0.87 16.64 14.56
C VAL A 140 0.31 15.94 13.32
N LEU A 141 -0.87 16.34 12.87
CA LEU A 141 -1.51 15.83 11.66
C LEU A 141 -1.19 16.76 10.48
N SER A 142 -0.82 16.22 9.32
CA SER A 142 -0.64 17.03 8.09
C SER A 142 -0.72 16.18 6.83
N ASP A 143 -1.16 16.77 5.73
CA ASP A 143 -1.01 16.25 4.36
C ASP A 143 -0.18 17.19 3.47
N ASP A 144 0.46 18.20 4.06
CA ASP A 144 1.34 19.14 3.38
C ASP A 144 2.74 18.51 3.21
N PRO A 145 3.20 18.24 1.96
CA PRO A 145 4.52 17.68 1.72
C PRO A 145 5.66 18.62 2.16
N ALA A 146 5.39 19.91 2.37
CA ALA A 146 6.40 20.82 2.91
C ALA A 146 6.84 20.45 4.34
N MET A 147 6.13 19.59 5.06
CA MET A 147 6.59 19.04 6.34
C MET A 147 7.89 18.25 6.24
N PHE A 148 8.30 17.86 5.02
CA PHE A 148 9.56 17.18 4.74
C PHE A 148 10.70 18.13 4.36
N GLU A 149 10.53 19.45 4.53
CA GLU A 149 11.68 20.35 4.66
C GLU A 149 12.48 20.01 5.92
N ALA A 150 13.81 20.14 5.86
CA ALA A 150 14.71 19.62 6.89
C ALA A 150 14.49 20.26 8.26
N ASP A 151 14.19 21.56 8.31
CA ASP A 151 13.91 22.34 9.51
C ASP A 151 12.61 21.89 10.19
N LYS A 152 11.53 21.71 9.41
CA LYS A 152 10.25 21.20 9.93
C LYS A 152 10.37 19.74 10.37
N LEU A 153 11.02 18.91 9.56
CA LEU A 153 11.14 17.48 9.83
C LEU A 153 11.97 17.22 11.11
N ALA A 154 12.93 18.10 11.42
CA ALA A 154 13.76 18.02 12.62
C ALA A 154 12.97 18.14 13.94
N GLU A 155 11.77 18.72 13.91
CA GLU A 155 10.88 18.80 15.09
C GLU A 155 10.35 17.43 15.54
N PHE A 156 10.36 16.44 14.64
CA PHE A 156 9.71 15.15 14.87
C PHE A 156 10.71 14.08 15.28
N ASP A 157 10.23 13.08 16.01
CA ASP A 157 10.96 11.86 16.35
C ASP A 157 10.54 10.66 15.51
N ALA A 158 9.35 10.71 14.90
CA ALA A 158 8.91 9.75 13.91
C ALA A 158 7.95 10.37 12.89
N VAL A 159 7.94 9.80 11.69
CA VAL A 159 6.89 10.02 10.68
C VAL A 159 6.02 8.78 10.61
N ILE A 160 4.71 8.97 10.73
CA ILE A 160 3.69 7.95 10.59
C ILE A 160 2.99 8.17 9.25
N MET A 161 3.26 7.30 8.29
CA MET A 161 2.58 7.24 7.00
C MET A 161 1.22 6.56 7.20
N ASN A 162 0.17 7.35 7.36
CA ASN A 162 -1.19 6.85 7.56
C ASN A 162 -1.89 6.67 6.21
N SER A 163 -1.92 5.43 5.72
CA SER A 163 -2.62 5.05 4.48
C SER A 163 -2.30 5.93 3.27
N THR A 164 -1.08 6.46 3.21
CA THR A 164 -0.63 7.30 2.10
C THR A 164 -0.57 6.49 0.81
N CYS A 165 -1.41 6.81 -0.17
CA CYS A 165 -1.46 6.10 -1.44
C CYS A 165 -1.19 7.06 -2.60
N GLY A 166 -0.22 6.71 -3.43
CA GLY A 166 0.21 7.58 -4.52
C GLY A 166 -0.60 7.42 -5.79
N LYS A 167 -0.40 8.38 -6.69
CA LYS A 167 -0.96 8.36 -8.05
C LYS A 167 0.16 8.38 -9.07
N ASN A 168 -0.06 7.75 -10.22
CA ASN A 168 0.86 7.87 -11.34
C ASN A 168 0.78 9.29 -11.89
N VAL A 169 1.94 9.86 -12.20
CA VAL A 169 2.07 11.18 -12.83
C VAL A 169 3.04 11.07 -13.99
N LYS A 170 2.78 11.83 -15.06
CA LYS A 170 3.69 11.91 -16.21
C LYS A 170 4.45 13.23 -16.18
N VAL A 171 5.77 13.15 -16.28
CA VAL A 171 6.66 14.32 -16.37
C VAL A 171 7.71 14.05 -17.43
N ASP A 172 7.83 14.95 -18.41
CA ASP A 172 8.76 14.82 -19.54
C ASP A 172 8.72 13.45 -20.25
N GLY A 173 7.52 12.90 -20.44
CA GLY A 173 7.33 11.59 -21.08
C GLY A 173 7.73 10.38 -20.23
N LYS A 174 8.15 10.59 -18.97
CA LYS A 174 8.40 9.54 -17.98
C LYS A 174 7.20 9.40 -17.06
N GLU A 175 6.82 8.16 -16.77
CA GLU A 175 5.81 7.86 -15.75
C GLU A 175 6.51 7.67 -14.39
N LEU A 176 6.13 8.48 -13.41
CA LEU A 176 6.46 8.27 -12.01
C LEU A 176 5.26 7.59 -11.35
N VAL A 177 5.50 6.44 -10.74
CA VAL A 177 4.47 5.52 -10.29
C VAL A 177 4.18 5.77 -8.81
N ARG A 178 2.89 5.97 -8.50
CA ARG A 178 2.40 6.16 -7.13
C ARG A 178 3.16 7.24 -6.34
N GLU A 179 3.36 8.40 -6.94
CA GLU A 179 3.94 9.54 -6.24
C GLU A 179 2.93 10.17 -5.28
N ILE A 180 3.40 10.62 -4.11
CA ILE A 180 2.56 11.33 -3.12
C ILE A 180 2.94 12.80 -2.95
N PHE A 181 4.21 13.17 -3.13
CA PHE A 181 4.66 14.57 -3.03
C PHE A 181 4.36 15.38 -4.30
N ILE A 182 4.25 14.69 -5.43
CA ILE A 182 3.90 15.30 -6.71
C ILE A 182 2.38 15.21 -6.86
N ALA A 183 1.73 16.36 -6.97
CA ALA A 183 0.31 16.43 -7.21
C ALA A 183 0.01 16.07 -8.69
N PRO A 184 -1.11 15.38 -9.00
CA PRO A 184 -1.46 15.01 -10.38
C PRO A 184 -1.59 16.19 -11.35
N GLU A 185 -1.79 17.39 -10.81
CA GLU A 185 -1.86 18.64 -11.55
C GLU A 185 -0.53 19.02 -12.23
N ILE A 186 0.59 18.36 -11.89
CA ILE A 186 1.89 18.58 -12.52
C ILE A 186 1.84 18.50 -14.05
N GLU A 187 0.98 17.64 -14.61
CA GLU A 187 0.81 17.47 -16.07
C GLU A 187 0.26 18.71 -16.76
N LYS A 188 -0.35 19.63 -16.02
CA LYS A 188 -0.91 20.89 -16.51
C LYS A 188 0.00 22.10 -16.26
N MET A 189 1.07 21.91 -15.50
CA MET A 189 2.02 22.97 -15.15
C MET A 189 2.95 23.28 -16.32
N THR A 190 3.47 24.51 -16.34
CA THR A 190 4.54 24.92 -17.26
C THR A 190 5.84 24.14 -16.98
N PRO A 191 6.77 24.02 -17.95
CA PRO A 191 8.04 23.33 -17.73
C PRO A 191 8.84 23.83 -16.51
N ASP A 192 8.84 25.14 -16.26
CA ASP A 192 9.55 25.73 -15.11
C ASP A 192 8.90 25.38 -13.77
N GLU A 193 7.56 25.36 -13.71
CA GLU A 193 6.80 24.92 -12.53
C GLU A 193 7.00 23.41 -12.27
N GLN A 194 6.98 22.59 -13.31
CA GLN A 194 7.26 21.15 -13.20
C GLN A 194 8.66 20.93 -12.64
N LYS A 195 9.67 21.62 -13.20
CA LYS A 195 11.06 21.56 -12.72
C LYS A 195 11.16 21.96 -11.25
N ALA A 196 10.55 23.06 -10.85
CA ALA A 196 10.56 23.52 -9.46
C ALA A 196 9.89 22.53 -8.49
N LEU A 197 8.79 21.88 -8.91
CA LEU A 197 8.12 20.86 -8.10
C LEU A 197 8.97 19.57 -8.01
N LEU A 198 9.61 19.14 -9.09
CA LEU A 198 10.53 18.00 -9.06
C LEU A 198 11.76 18.25 -8.18
N GLU A 199 12.29 19.48 -8.14
CA GLU A 199 13.37 19.85 -7.23
C GLU A 199 12.94 19.81 -5.76
N LYS A 200 11.69 20.21 -5.46
CA LYS A 200 11.09 20.06 -4.13
C LYS A 200 10.92 18.59 -3.77
N ASP A 201 10.32 17.80 -4.64
CA ASP A 201 10.13 16.35 -4.46
C ASP A 201 11.46 15.63 -4.15
N ALA A 202 12.49 15.86 -4.97
CA ALA A 202 13.81 15.27 -4.77
C ALA A 202 14.46 15.72 -3.45
N ARG A 203 14.24 16.97 -3.01
CA ARG A 203 14.72 17.45 -1.72
C ARG A 203 13.98 16.80 -0.55
N TRP A 204 12.64 16.78 -0.59
CA TRP A 204 11.82 16.16 0.45
C TRP A 204 12.10 14.67 0.61
N LYS A 205 12.25 13.93 -0.49
CA LYS A 205 12.65 12.51 -0.47
C LYS A 205 14.01 12.31 0.20
N ARG A 206 15.01 13.11 -0.17
CA ARG A 206 16.35 13.05 0.47
C ARG A 206 16.29 13.36 1.96
N ASN A 207 15.56 14.40 2.36
CA ASN A 207 15.40 14.75 3.77
C ASN A 207 14.70 13.63 4.55
N PHE A 208 13.67 13.01 3.95
CA PHE A 208 12.94 11.92 4.58
C PHE A 208 13.81 10.69 4.80
N GLU A 209 14.57 10.27 3.78
CA GLU A 209 15.50 9.15 3.95
C GLU A 209 16.59 9.45 4.99
N ALA A 210 17.16 10.66 4.95
CA ALA A 210 18.17 11.08 5.91
C ALA A 210 17.62 11.10 7.35
N PHE A 211 16.38 11.57 7.54
CA PHE A 211 15.68 11.55 8.82
C PHE A 211 15.62 10.12 9.39
N VAL A 212 15.12 9.16 8.62
CA VAL A 212 15.05 7.76 9.07
C VAL A 212 16.44 7.20 9.34
N ARG A 213 17.39 7.37 8.39
CA ARG A 213 18.77 6.88 8.55
C ARG A 213 19.47 7.39 9.81
N SER A 214 19.15 8.62 10.24
CA SER A 214 19.73 9.29 11.42
C SER A 214 19.23 8.79 12.78
N GLY A 215 18.37 7.77 12.82
CA GLY A 215 17.88 7.21 14.08
C GLY A 215 16.42 7.53 14.41
N LYS A 216 15.71 8.22 13.52
CA LYS A 216 14.31 8.59 13.71
C LYS A 216 13.38 7.46 13.24
N GLY A 217 12.14 7.51 13.71
CA GLY A 217 11.15 6.48 13.45
C GLY A 217 10.43 6.64 12.11
N LEU A 218 10.16 5.51 11.46
CA LEU A 218 9.17 5.41 10.38
C LEU A 218 8.09 4.43 10.80
N VAL A 219 6.83 4.83 10.72
CA VAL A 219 5.69 3.95 10.91
C VAL A 219 4.84 3.96 9.65
N GLY A 220 4.40 2.80 9.18
CA GLY A 220 3.47 2.69 8.06
C GLY A 220 2.22 1.91 8.45
N PHE A 221 1.06 2.48 8.11
CA PHE A 221 -0.23 1.79 8.24
C PHE A 221 -0.84 1.53 6.88
N HIS A 222 -1.25 0.27 6.66
CA HIS A 222 -2.12 -0.17 5.55
C HIS A 222 -1.68 0.38 4.17
N GLY A 223 -2.36 1.41 3.68
CA GLY A 223 -2.08 2.06 2.40
C GLY A 223 -0.66 2.62 2.24
N ALA A 224 0.12 2.77 3.33
CA ALA A 224 1.50 3.26 3.30
C ALA A 224 2.41 2.50 2.32
N THR A 225 2.18 1.19 2.11
CA THR A 225 2.92 0.40 1.11
C THR A 225 2.58 0.78 -0.34
N GLY A 226 1.55 1.58 -0.55
CA GLY A 226 1.07 2.07 -1.84
C GLY A 226 1.65 3.40 -2.30
N ALA A 227 2.70 3.92 -1.64
CA ALA A 227 3.38 5.16 -1.98
C ALA A 227 4.77 4.92 -2.63
N PHE A 228 5.21 5.87 -3.44
CA PHE A 228 6.57 6.06 -3.94
C PHE A 228 7.19 4.88 -4.70
N PHE A 229 6.49 4.32 -5.70
CA PHE A 229 7.01 3.16 -6.43
C PHE A 229 8.21 3.50 -7.32
N SER A 230 8.34 4.76 -7.74
CA SER A 230 9.49 5.25 -8.51
C SER A 230 10.67 5.71 -7.64
N TRP A 231 10.58 5.60 -6.31
CA TRP A 231 11.66 5.95 -5.38
C TRP A 231 12.06 4.72 -4.53
N PRO A 232 13.01 3.89 -5.01
CA PRO A 232 13.36 2.62 -4.37
C PRO A 232 13.69 2.69 -2.87
N PRO A 233 14.40 3.72 -2.35
CA PRO A 233 14.64 3.86 -0.92
C PRO A 233 13.39 3.81 -0.05
N TYR A 234 12.22 4.27 -0.53
CA TYR A 234 10.99 4.17 0.27
C TYR A 234 10.59 2.70 0.52
N GLY A 235 10.59 1.87 -0.52
CA GLY A 235 10.33 0.44 -0.40
C GLY A 235 11.38 -0.26 0.49
N GLU A 236 12.65 0.15 0.41
CA GLU A 236 13.72 -0.38 1.26
C GLU A 236 13.57 0.04 2.73
N MET A 237 13.20 1.30 3.00
CA MET A 237 12.91 1.80 4.34
C MET A 237 11.75 1.04 4.95
N LEU A 238 10.59 1.04 4.29
CA LEU A 238 9.36 0.44 4.80
C LEU A 238 9.44 -1.10 4.84
N GLY A 239 10.17 -1.70 3.89
CA GLY A 239 10.42 -3.13 3.79
C GLY A 239 9.62 -3.86 2.72
N ALA A 240 8.59 -3.22 2.15
CA ALA A 240 7.77 -3.80 1.08
C ALA A 240 6.95 -2.73 0.35
N LEU A 241 6.45 -3.06 -0.84
CA LEU A 241 5.49 -2.25 -1.60
C LEU A 241 4.21 -3.04 -1.87
N PHE A 242 3.09 -2.33 -2.04
CA PHE A 242 1.79 -2.94 -2.31
C PHE A 242 1.79 -3.65 -3.68
N LYS A 243 1.17 -4.84 -3.76
CA LYS A 243 0.95 -5.54 -5.03
C LYS A 243 -0.52 -5.63 -5.38
N THR A 244 -1.31 -6.23 -4.49
CA THR A 244 -2.72 -6.53 -4.70
C THR A 244 -3.38 -6.94 -3.38
N HIS A 245 -4.69 -7.16 -3.39
CA HIS A 245 -5.44 -7.74 -2.28
C HIS A 245 -6.68 -8.46 -2.83
N PRO A 246 -7.19 -9.50 -2.14
CA PRO A 246 -8.52 -10.03 -2.40
C PRO A 246 -9.58 -9.05 -1.86
N LYS A 247 -10.86 -9.38 -2.05
CA LYS A 247 -11.93 -8.61 -1.37
C LYS A 247 -11.74 -8.68 0.15
N PRO A 248 -12.06 -7.61 0.89
CA PRO A 248 -12.03 -7.62 2.35
C PRO A 248 -12.91 -8.75 2.90
N GLN A 249 -12.37 -9.51 3.84
CA GLN A 249 -13.02 -10.71 4.38
C GLN A 249 -12.43 -11.07 5.75
N GLN A 250 -12.98 -12.11 6.38
CA GLN A 250 -12.45 -12.62 7.64
C GLN A 250 -11.06 -13.24 7.42
N ALA A 251 -10.09 -12.81 8.22
CA ALA A 251 -8.72 -13.30 8.21
C ALA A 251 -8.35 -13.89 9.57
N THR A 252 -7.70 -15.05 9.55
CA THR A 252 -7.02 -15.61 10.72
C THR A 252 -5.64 -14.99 10.79
N ILE A 253 -5.34 -14.27 11.86
CA ILE A 253 -4.06 -13.63 12.10
C ILE A 253 -3.23 -14.55 12.99
N ARG A 254 -2.10 -15.01 12.46
CA ARG A 254 -1.13 -15.85 13.17
C ARG A 254 -0.01 -15.00 13.74
N LEU A 255 0.33 -15.23 15.00
CA LEU A 255 1.54 -14.69 15.62
C LEU A 255 2.75 -15.47 15.08
N ASP A 256 3.65 -14.78 14.39
CA ASP A 256 4.86 -15.39 13.83
C ASP A 256 5.88 -15.72 14.94
N ASP A 257 5.91 -14.90 15.99
CA ASP A 257 6.73 -15.08 17.19
C ASP A 257 5.94 -14.77 18.47
N PRO A 258 5.11 -15.71 18.99
CA PRO A 258 4.20 -15.44 20.09
C PRO A 258 4.84 -14.90 21.38
N ALA A 259 6.15 -15.11 21.58
CA ALA A 259 6.90 -14.63 22.73
C ALA A 259 7.47 -13.19 22.55
N HIS A 260 7.38 -12.62 21.34
CA HIS A 260 7.91 -11.29 21.08
C HIS A 260 7.17 -10.24 21.92
N PRO A 261 7.88 -9.30 22.60
CA PRO A 261 7.22 -8.33 23.49
C PRO A 261 6.12 -7.49 22.82
N LEU A 262 6.31 -7.12 21.54
CA LEU A 262 5.28 -6.41 20.77
C LEU A 262 3.99 -7.22 20.57
N LEU A 263 4.02 -8.55 20.73
CA LEU A 263 2.84 -9.41 20.55
C LEU A 263 2.15 -9.77 21.87
N SER A 264 2.62 -9.22 22.98
CA SER A 264 2.09 -9.49 24.33
C SER A 264 0.59 -9.20 24.46
N ALA A 265 0.08 -8.20 23.74
CA ALA A 265 -1.33 -7.81 23.76
C ALA A 265 -2.29 -8.92 23.32
N PHE A 266 -1.82 -9.89 22.53
CA PHE A 266 -2.63 -10.99 22.01
C PHE A 266 -2.58 -12.25 22.89
N GLY A 267 -1.82 -12.23 23.99
CA GLY A 267 -1.75 -13.35 24.94
C GLY A 267 -1.28 -14.66 24.33
N GLY A 268 -0.40 -14.60 23.32
CA GLY A 268 0.15 -15.77 22.63
C GLY A 268 -0.84 -16.52 21.73
N ARG A 269 -2.04 -15.98 21.49
CA ARG A 269 -3.08 -16.63 20.69
C ARG A 269 -3.25 -15.95 19.34
N ASN A 270 -3.43 -16.77 18.31
CA ASN A 270 -3.97 -16.32 17.03
C ASN A 270 -5.38 -15.73 17.26
N PHE A 271 -5.75 -14.78 16.41
CA PHE A 271 -7.05 -14.12 16.49
C PHE A 271 -7.64 -13.97 15.10
N GLU A 272 -8.94 -13.71 15.03
CA GLU A 272 -9.59 -13.42 13.76
C GLU A 272 -10.05 -11.98 13.69
N MET A 273 -10.03 -11.42 12.49
CA MET A 273 -10.46 -10.05 12.24
C MET A 273 -10.89 -9.90 10.80
N LYS A 274 -11.89 -9.07 10.54
CA LYS A 274 -12.23 -8.65 9.19
C LYS A 274 -11.24 -7.59 8.74
N GLU A 275 -10.61 -7.81 7.59
CA GLU A 275 -9.60 -6.88 7.08
C GLU A 275 -9.43 -6.99 5.55
N GLU A 276 -8.87 -5.95 4.94
CA GLU A 276 -8.38 -5.95 3.57
C GLU A 276 -6.89 -6.36 3.56
N VAL A 277 -6.66 -7.66 3.54
CA VAL A 277 -5.30 -8.21 3.65
C VAL A 277 -4.48 -7.93 2.38
N TYR A 278 -3.36 -7.25 2.52
CA TYR A 278 -2.47 -6.94 1.40
C TYR A 278 -1.52 -8.07 1.06
N VAL A 279 -1.38 -8.32 -0.23
CA VAL A 279 -0.21 -8.97 -0.80
C VAL A 279 0.80 -7.88 -1.12
N VAL A 280 1.97 -7.98 -0.52
CA VAL A 280 3.09 -7.08 -0.77
C VAL A 280 4.11 -7.72 -1.73
N ASP A 281 4.88 -6.89 -2.41
CA ASP A 281 5.98 -7.28 -3.29
C ASP A 281 7.33 -6.81 -2.72
N LYS A 282 8.39 -6.98 -3.53
CA LYS A 282 9.75 -6.51 -3.26
C LYS A 282 9.77 -5.07 -2.69
N PRO A 283 10.70 -4.77 -1.78
CA PRO A 283 11.83 -5.61 -1.35
C PRO A 283 11.53 -6.55 -0.17
N TYR A 284 10.27 -6.94 0.03
CA TYR A 284 9.88 -7.88 1.10
C TYR A 284 10.79 -9.10 1.18
N SER A 285 11.35 -9.38 2.36
CA SER A 285 12.09 -10.60 2.67
C SER A 285 12.19 -10.85 4.18
N ARG A 286 12.01 -12.08 4.62
CA ARG A 286 12.27 -12.49 6.02
C ARG A 286 13.75 -12.40 6.42
N GLU A 287 14.66 -12.24 5.45
CA GLU A 287 16.09 -12.01 5.71
C GLU A 287 16.40 -10.58 6.14
N THR A 288 15.49 -9.64 5.88
CA THR A 288 15.62 -8.22 6.22
C THR A 288 14.55 -7.75 7.21
N LEU A 289 13.44 -8.48 7.35
CA LEU A 289 12.31 -8.14 8.20
C LEU A 289 12.21 -9.06 9.41
N ARG A 290 11.94 -8.49 10.59
CA ARG A 290 11.40 -9.23 11.72
C ARG A 290 9.88 -9.22 11.60
N VAL A 291 9.34 -10.27 11.00
CA VAL A 291 7.90 -10.49 10.84
C VAL A 291 7.28 -10.83 12.20
N LEU A 292 6.17 -10.17 12.52
CA LEU A 292 5.44 -10.32 13.77
C LEU A 292 4.11 -11.04 13.57
N LEU A 293 3.36 -10.66 12.54
CA LEU A 293 2.04 -11.21 12.23
C LEU A 293 2.00 -11.70 10.79
N THR A 294 1.31 -12.81 10.56
CA THR A 294 1.09 -13.39 9.22
C THR A 294 -0.35 -13.85 9.03
N LEU A 295 -0.77 -14.03 7.78
CA LEU A 295 -2.03 -14.66 7.47
C LEU A 295 -2.00 -16.17 7.75
N GLY A 296 -3.01 -16.68 8.47
CA GLY A 296 -3.18 -18.10 8.77
C GLY A 296 -3.98 -18.85 7.70
N ASN A 297 -5.12 -18.30 7.29
CA ASN A 297 -6.03 -18.88 6.30
C ASN A 297 -5.63 -18.47 4.86
N THR A 298 -4.45 -18.92 4.41
CA THR A 298 -3.84 -18.47 3.15
C THR A 298 -4.57 -18.88 1.87
N GLU A 299 -5.55 -19.79 1.95
CA GLU A 299 -6.43 -20.19 0.84
C GLU A 299 -7.23 -18.99 0.29
N MET A 300 -7.50 -17.97 1.11
CA MET A 300 -8.15 -16.74 0.65
C MET A 300 -7.33 -15.97 -0.40
N MET A 301 -6.05 -16.31 -0.57
CA MET A 301 -5.12 -15.71 -1.51
C MET A 301 -4.96 -16.49 -2.82
N ASP A 302 -5.67 -17.61 -3.02
CA ASP A 302 -5.44 -18.47 -4.21
C ASP A 302 -5.69 -17.77 -5.55
N LYS A 303 -6.52 -16.73 -5.58
CA LYS A 303 -6.75 -15.90 -6.78
C LYS A 303 -5.69 -14.81 -6.99
N THR A 304 -4.92 -14.50 -5.96
CA THR A 304 -3.92 -13.44 -5.94
C THR A 304 -2.67 -13.89 -5.15
N PRO A 305 -2.04 -15.04 -5.47
CA PRO A 305 -1.06 -15.62 -4.58
C PRO A 305 0.27 -14.85 -4.64
N ARG A 306 0.96 -14.78 -3.49
CA ARG A 306 2.40 -14.48 -3.49
C ARG A 306 3.16 -15.76 -3.86
N PRO A 307 4.19 -15.72 -4.72
CA PRO A 307 4.85 -16.93 -5.22
C PRO A 307 5.38 -17.90 -4.15
N ASP A 308 5.80 -17.38 -3.00
CA ASP A 308 6.35 -18.14 -1.86
C ASP A 308 5.32 -18.38 -0.73
N ARG A 309 4.07 -17.95 -0.93
CA ARG A 309 2.93 -18.08 0.00
C ARG A 309 3.15 -17.54 1.41
N ASP A 310 4.11 -16.63 1.61
CA ASP A 310 4.35 -16.01 2.90
C ASP A 310 3.71 -14.62 2.96
N TYR A 311 2.68 -14.45 3.78
CA TYR A 311 1.85 -13.24 3.82
C TYR A 311 2.04 -12.52 5.16
N ALA A 312 3.12 -11.76 5.30
CA ALA A 312 3.35 -10.92 6.48
C ALA A 312 2.37 -9.74 6.51
N LEU A 313 1.88 -9.46 7.71
CA LEU A 313 0.85 -8.44 7.99
C LEU A 313 1.38 -7.34 8.91
N ALA A 314 2.40 -7.64 9.70
CA ALA A 314 3.12 -6.64 10.48
C ALA A 314 4.57 -7.07 10.67
N TRP A 315 5.47 -6.10 10.68
CA TRP A 315 6.90 -6.32 10.89
C TRP A 315 7.58 -5.11 11.50
N ILE A 316 8.78 -5.37 12.04
CA ILE A 316 9.74 -4.33 12.37
C ILE A 316 11.06 -4.57 11.62
N LYS A 317 11.83 -3.50 11.46
CA LYS A 317 13.23 -3.55 11.00
C LYS A 317 13.99 -2.31 11.44
N THR A 318 15.29 -2.30 11.14
CA THR A 318 16.11 -1.09 11.15
C THR A 318 16.39 -0.60 9.74
N TYR A 319 16.73 0.69 9.60
CA TYR A 319 17.23 1.29 8.36
C TYR A 319 18.20 2.42 8.69
N GLY A 320 19.49 2.21 8.44
CA GLY A 320 20.53 3.00 9.12
C GLY A 320 20.41 2.82 10.62
N GLU A 321 20.36 3.91 11.38
CA GLU A 321 20.09 3.88 12.82
C GLU A 321 18.59 3.94 13.15
N GLY A 322 17.75 4.17 12.13
CA GLY A 322 16.30 4.31 12.26
C GLY A 322 15.58 3.00 12.57
N ARG A 323 14.40 3.14 13.16
CA ARG A 323 13.52 2.01 13.50
C ARG A 323 12.21 2.13 12.74
N VAL A 324 11.83 1.03 12.10
CA VAL A 324 10.67 1.00 11.20
C VAL A 324 9.66 -0.01 11.72
N PHE A 325 8.41 0.42 11.88
CA PHE A 325 7.27 -0.43 12.18
C PHE A 325 6.24 -0.35 11.07
N TYR A 326 5.76 -1.48 10.59
CA TYR A 326 4.64 -1.53 9.65
C TYR A 326 3.53 -2.44 10.17
N CYS A 327 2.29 -2.00 9.98
CA CYS A 327 1.11 -2.83 10.19
C CYS A 327 0.10 -2.64 9.06
N ALA A 328 -0.33 -3.75 8.46
CA ALA A 328 -1.31 -3.75 7.38
C ALA A 328 -2.74 -3.44 7.85
N PHE A 329 -3.00 -3.45 9.16
CA PHE A 329 -4.35 -3.29 9.70
C PHE A 329 -4.67 -1.82 9.92
N SER A 330 -5.51 -1.26 9.07
CA SER A 330 -6.08 0.08 9.21
C SER A 330 -7.08 0.32 8.06
N HIS A 331 -7.93 -0.64 7.70
CA HIS A 331 -8.97 -0.44 6.67
C HIS A 331 -10.34 -0.15 7.26
N PHE A 332 -10.67 -0.77 8.39
CA PHE A 332 -11.96 -0.65 9.06
C PHE A 332 -11.84 0.09 10.40
N ASP A 333 -12.70 1.08 10.61
CA ASP A 333 -12.81 1.84 11.86
C ASP A 333 -13.03 0.92 13.07
N GLU A 334 -13.79 -0.16 12.90
CA GLU A 334 -14.12 -1.11 13.97
C GLU A 334 -12.87 -1.73 14.59
N ASN A 335 -11.77 -1.84 13.85
CA ASN A 335 -10.52 -2.41 14.34
C ASN A 335 -9.89 -1.53 15.43
N PHE A 336 -10.16 -0.22 15.42
CA PHE A 336 -9.72 0.70 16.47
C PHE A 336 -10.54 0.62 17.77
N ARG A 337 -11.55 -0.27 17.83
CA ARG A 337 -12.26 -0.63 19.07
C ARG A 337 -11.68 -1.87 19.75
N ASN A 338 -10.66 -2.49 19.16
CA ASN A 338 -10.00 -3.66 19.74
C ASN A 338 -8.84 -3.21 20.67
N PRO A 339 -8.93 -3.41 22.00
CA PRO A 339 -7.90 -2.95 22.94
C PRO A 339 -6.54 -3.63 22.72
N ALA A 340 -6.52 -4.90 22.28
CA ALA A 340 -5.27 -5.60 21.98
C ALA A 340 -4.57 -4.99 20.76
N LEU A 341 -5.34 -4.58 19.76
CA LEU A 341 -4.81 -3.96 18.55
C LEU A 341 -4.32 -2.52 18.80
N LEU A 342 -5.05 -1.74 19.60
CA LEU A 342 -4.59 -0.43 20.06
C LEU A 342 -3.28 -0.52 20.85
N LYS A 343 -3.15 -1.51 21.74
CA LYS A 343 -1.90 -1.78 22.44
C LYS A 343 -0.78 -2.18 21.47
N PHE A 344 -1.06 -3.00 20.46
CA PHE A 344 -0.08 -3.37 19.44
C PHE A 344 0.44 -2.15 18.66
N TYR A 345 -0.46 -1.24 18.26
CA TYR A 345 -0.08 0.00 17.59
C TYR A 345 0.77 0.90 18.49
N LEU A 346 0.37 1.07 19.75
CA LEU A 346 1.12 1.82 20.75
C LEU A 346 2.55 1.27 20.87
N ASP A 347 2.69 -0.02 21.18
CA ASP A 347 4.00 -0.65 21.38
C ASP A 347 4.88 -0.57 20.12
N GLY A 348 4.29 -0.76 18.93
CA GLY A 348 5.01 -0.64 17.65
C GLY A 348 5.49 0.79 17.36
N ILE A 349 4.69 1.80 17.68
CA ILE A 349 5.10 3.22 17.58
C ILE A 349 6.19 3.52 18.62
N GLN A 350 6.10 2.99 19.84
CA GLN A 350 7.15 3.15 20.85
C GLN A 350 8.47 2.51 20.44
N TYR A 351 8.43 1.38 19.72
CA TYR A 351 9.62 0.81 19.09
C TYR A 351 10.21 1.76 18.05
N ALA A 352 9.39 2.30 17.14
CA ALA A 352 9.88 3.25 16.12
C ALA A 352 10.52 4.51 16.76
N LEU A 353 9.93 5.01 17.85
CA LEU A 353 10.48 6.11 18.66
C LEU A 353 11.77 5.74 19.40
N GLY A 354 12.02 4.45 19.62
CA GLY A 354 13.17 3.94 20.38
C GLY A 354 12.97 3.98 21.89
N ASP A 355 11.73 4.07 22.35
CA ASP A 355 11.39 4.03 23.78
C ASP A 355 11.22 2.59 24.26
N LEU A 356 10.63 1.73 23.43
CA LEU A 356 10.49 0.29 23.69
C LEU A 356 11.55 -0.50 22.92
N ASP A 357 12.50 -1.06 23.66
CA ASP A 357 13.61 -1.85 23.09
C ASP A 357 13.19 -3.32 22.92
N VAL A 358 13.29 -3.84 21.70
CA VAL A 358 12.87 -5.20 21.33
C VAL A 358 13.78 -5.77 20.24
N ASP A 359 13.84 -7.10 20.15
CA ASP A 359 14.65 -7.82 19.17
C ASP A 359 14.13 -7.60 17.73
N ALA A 360 14.81 -6.75 16.96
CA ALA A 360 14.54 -6.52 15.55
C ALA A 360 15.31 -7.45 14.60
N THR A 361 15.94 -8.53 15.10
CA THR A 361 16.66 -9.50 14.27
C THR A 361 15.72 -10.09 13.21
N PRO A 362 16.10 -10.08 11.92
CA PRO A 362 15.25 -10.62 10.86
C PRO A 362 14.80 -12.05 11.13
N SER A 363 13.55 -12.37 10.80
CA SER A 363 12.93 -13.66 11.16
C SER A 363 13.69 -14.87 10.60
N ALA A 364 14.32 -14.76 9.43
CA ALA A 364 15.14 -15.84 8.86
C ALA A 364 16.45 -16.09 9.63
N ARG A 365 16.88 -15.17 10.50
CA ARG A 365 18.11 -15.24 11.29
C ARG A 365 17.88 -15.51 12.78
N LYS A 366 16.62 -15.60 13.22
CA LYS A 366 16.30 -15.97 14.60
C LYS A 366 16.71 -17.42 14.84
N ALA A 367 17.42 -17.69 15.93
CA ALA A 367 17.67 -19.06 16.37
C ALA A 367 16.32 -19.77 16.58
N LYS A 368 16.18 -20.95 15.99
CA LYS A 368 14.96 -21.78 16.10
C LYS A 368 14.84 -22.42 17.46
#